data_AF-A0A4P6Q155-F1
#
_entry.id   AF-A0A4P6Q155-F1
#
_cell.length_a   1.000
_cell.length_b   1.000
_cell.length_c   1.000
_cell.angle_alpha   90.00
_cell.angle_beta   90.00
_cell.angle_gamma   90.00
#
_symmetry.space_group_name_H-M   'P 1'
#
loop_
_entity.id
_entity.type
_entity.pdbx_description
1 polymer ?
#
loop_
_entity_poly.entity_id
_entity_poly.type
_entity_poly.pdbx_seq_one_letter_code
_entity_poly.pdbx_strand_id
1 'polypeptide(L)'
;MIFGKSLPCQGDDAVALFAAAQFGLISRAQARRAGLSPEDVAVRLRRGVWTRTRHWGVFRVLGYGTLASPLKRAVVAAQLALAPGAFACRDTAARLWQLEGLPEWDGHTVDMGLRWRPGPTGFRSVAPTVRVHSLRIAEDDVVRRAPIRMTGLSRTLRDMSTCSGPSTSMRLCGSAVGRGLLVSGATKALPRRKRAVCRKTRLPSVGDNHAPPDRPDRSTGPGGPTGPTGPDRRTGADRPGRGEAADS
;
A
#
# COMPACT_ATOMS: atom_id res chain seq x y z
N MET A 1 -24.53 4.33 -1.41
CA MET A 1 -23.46 4.18 -0.41
C MET A 1 -23.94 3.20 0.64
N ILE A 2 -23.31 2.02 0.75
CA ILE A 2 -23.69 0.97 1.71
C ILE A 2 -22.67 1.00 2.86
N PHE A 3 -22.77 1.97 3.77
CA PHE A 3 -21.88 2.11 4.94
C PHE A 3 -22.56 1.77 6.27
N GLY A 4 -23.72 1.11 6.26
CA GLY A 4 -24.55 0.92 7.46
C GLY A 4 -24.41 -0.41 8.21
N LYS A 5 -23.67 -1.41 7.70
CA LYS A 5 -23.53 -2.68 8.42
C LYS A 5 -22.33 -2.62 9.34
N SER A 6 -22.60 -2.51 10.64
CA SER A 6 -21.62 -2.73 11.70
C SER A 6 -20.92 -4.09 11.47
N LEU A 7 -19.61 -4.14 11.72
CA LEU A 7 -18.87 -5.39 11.61
C LEU A 7 -19.35 -6.37 12.69
N PRO A 8 -19.31 -7.69 12.43
CA PRO A 8 -19.73 -8.70 13.41
C PRO A 8 -18.83 -8.72 14.66
N CYS A 9 -17.62 -8.16 14.57
CA CYS A 9 -16.71 -7.91 15.69
C CYS A 9 -16.00 -6.55 15.48
N GLN A 10 -15.36 -6.04 16.53
CA GLN A 10 -14.61 -4.77 16.52
C GLN A 10 -13.20 -4.97 17.06
N GLY A 11 -12.38 -3.92 17.02
CA GLY A 11 -11.03 -3.90 17.54
C GLY A 11 -10.11 -4.91 16.84
N ASP A 12 -9.33 -5.62 17.64
CA ASP A 12 -8.32 -6.56 17.15
C ASP A 12 -8.91 -7.81 16.50
N ASP A 13 -10.10 -8.25 16.88
CA ASP A 13 -10.77 -9.39 16.23
C ASP A 13 -11.13 -9.06 14.77
N ALA A 14 -11.64 -7.86 14.53
CA ALA A 14 -11.92 -7.39 13.17
C ALA A 14 -10.64 -7.22 12.35
N VAL A 15 -9.55 -6.75 12.98
CA VAL A 15 -8.23 -6.69 12.34
C VAL A 15 -7.74 -8.08 11.97
N ALA A 16 -7.85 -9.06 12.87
CA ALA A 16 -7.44 -10.44 12.63
C ALA A 16 -8.17 -11.04 11.43
N LEU A 17 -9.48 -10.82 11.32
CA LEU A 17 -10.27 -11.28 10.17
C LEU A 17 -9.80 -10.63 8.85
N PHE A 18 -9.57 -9.32 8.82
CA PHE A 18 -9.03 -8.68 7.61
C PHE A 18 -7.64 -9.21 7.26
N ALA A 19 -6.74 -9.26 8.24
CA ALA A 19 -5.37 -9.71 8.03
C ALA A 19 -5.33 -11.16 7.53
N ALA A 20 -6.11 -12.07 8.12
CA ALA A 20 -6.22 -13.46 7.67
C ALA A 20 -6.71 -13.54 6.22
N ALA A 21 -7.75 -12.78 5.86
CA ALA A 21 -8.31 -12.76 4.51
C ALA A 21 -7.41 -12.08 3.47
N GLN A 22 -6.52 -11.18 3.89
CA GLN A 22 -5.77 -10.26 3.01
C GLN A 22 -4.26 -10.44 3.11
N PHE A 23 -3.81 -11.66 3.37
CA PHE A 23 -2.38 -12.01 3.38
C PHE A 23 -1.56 -11.19 4.40
N GLY A 24 -2.15 -10.94 5.56
CA GLY A 24 -1.56 -10.19 6.66
C GLY A 24 -1.57 -8.68 6.45
N LEU A 25 -2.42 -8.16 5.56
CA LEU A 25 -2.50 -6.74 5.26
C LEU A 25 -3.80 -6.13 5.77
N ILE A 26 -3.72 -4.85 6.15
CA ILE A 26 -4.87 -4.04 6.52
C ILE A 26 -4.65 -2.60 6.05
N SER A 27 -5.70 -1.97 5.53
CA SER A 27 -5.69 -0.53 5.23
C SER A 27 -6.09 0.31 6.44
N ARG A 28 -5.66 1.57 6.48
CA ARG A 28 -6.08 2.55 7.48
C ARG A 28 -7.61 2.71 7.53
N ALA A 29 -8.27 2.64 6.37
CA ALA A 29 -9.73 2.70 6.31
C ALA A 29 -10.39 1.47 6.96
N GLN A 30 -9.82 0.28 6.78
CA GLN A 30 -10.32 -0.93 7.45
C GLN A 30 -10.05 -0.91 8.95
N ALA A 31 -8.87 -0.47 9.39
CA ALA A 31 -8.56 -0.30 10.81
C ALA A 31 -9.56 0.66 11.48
N ARG A 32 -9.86 1.79 10.84
CA ARG A 32 -10.90 2.72 11.32
C ARG A 32 -12.29 2.08 11.35
N ARG A 33 -12.64 1.29 10.33
CA ARG A 33 -13.91 0.56 10.29
C ARG A 33 -14.00 -0.52 11.37
N ALA A 34 -12.87 -1.08 11.77
CA ALA A 34 -12.75 -1.97 12.92
C ALA A 34 -12.84 -1.22 14.26
N GLY A 35 -12.95 0.11 14.27
CA GLY A 35 -13.04 0.91 15.49
C GLY A 35 -11.70 1.36 16.06
N LEU A 36 -10.58 1.13 15.36
CA LEU A 36 -9.27 1.61 15.83
C LEU A 36 -9.05 3.08 15.50
N SER A 37 -8.58 3.83 16.50
CA SER A 37 -8.12 5.20 16.34
C SER A 37 -6.75 5.29 15.65
N PRO A 38 -6.32 6.47 15.17
CA PRO A 38 -4.95 6.66 14.70
C PRO A 38 -3.88 6.34 15.77
N GLU A 39 -4.17 6.62 17.04
CA GLU A 39 -3.25 6.34 18.15
C GLU A 39 -3.13 4.83 18.41
N ASP A 40 -4.22 4.08 18.30
CA ASP A 40 -4.22 2.61 18.37
C ASP A 40 -3.30 1.98 17.32
N VAL A 41 -3.34 2.52 16.09
CA VAL A 41 -2.44 2.10 15.01
C VAL A 41 -1.00 2.48 15.33
N ALA A 42 -0.76 3.68 15.88
CA ALA A 42 0.58 4.13 16.25
C ALA A 42 1.19 3.25 17.37
N VAL A 43 0.42 2.90 18.40
CA VAL A 43 0.82 1.97 19.46
C VAL A 43 1.23 0.62 18.87
N ARG A 44 0.44 0.05 17.95
CA ARG A 44 0.73 -1.23 17.29
C ARG A 44 2.00 -1.18 16.44
N LEU A 45 2.25 -0.05 15.77
CA LEU A 45 3.50 0.18 15.03
C LEU A 45 4.70 0.30 15.97
N ARG A 46 4.58 1.02 17.10
CA ARG A 46 5.65 1.16 18.11
C ARG A 46 5.98 -0.17 18.78
N ARG A 47 4.97 -0.99 19.07
CA ARG A 47 5.13 -2.35 19.63
C ARG A 47 5.65 -3.37 18.61
N GLY A 48 5.82 -2.99 17.35
CA GLY A 48 6.31 -3.88 16.29
C GLY A 48 5.31 -4.96 15.85
N VAL A 49 4.12 -5.05 16.43
CA VAL A 49 3.09 -6.01 15.99
C VAL A 49 2.56 -5.68 14.61
N TRP A 50 2.63 -4.40 14.21
CA TRP A 50 2.35 -3.96 12.85
C TRP A 50 3.60 -3.34 12.24
N THR A 51 3.76 -3.46 10.93
CA THR A 51 4.81 -2.76 10.17
C THR A 51 4.24 -1.96 9.01
N ARG A 52 4.91 -0.86 8.67
CA ARG A 52 4.53 -0.06 7.49
C ARG A 52 4.90 -0.81 6.21
N THR A 53 4.02 -0.74 5.22
CA THR A 53 4.34 -1.19 3.86
C THR A 53 4.86 -0.03 3.02
N ARG A 54 5.32 -0.31 1.79
CA ARG A 54 5.65 0.72 0.80
C ARG A 54 4.44 1.54 0.34
N HIS A 55 3.22 1.06 0.60
CA HIS A 55 2.00 1.75 0.18
C HIS A 55 1.41 2.56 1.32
N TRP A 56 1.16 3.84 1.07
CA TRP A 56 0.61 4.75 2.07
C TRP A 56 -0.74 4.26 2.60
N GLY A 57 -0.85 4.22 3.92
CA GLY A 57 -2.08 3.80 4.59
C GLY A 57 -2.36 2.31 4.51
N VAL A 58 -1.39 1.48 4.12
CA VAL A 58 -1.45 0.02 4.21
C VAL A 58 -0.38 -0.49 5.17
N PHE A 59 -0.81 -1.34 6.09
CA PHE A 59 0.02 -1.90 7.15
C PHE A 59 0.05 -3.43 7.02
N ARG A 60 1.15 -4.02 7.46
CA ARG A 60 1.29 -5.46 7.63
C ARG A 60 1.10 -5.80 9.10
N VAL A 61 0.23 -6.75 9.39
CA VAL A 61 0.02 -7.34 10.71
C VAL A 61 0.92 -8.56 10.81
N LEU A 62 1.87 -8.56 11.76
CA LEU A 62 2.76 -9.71 11.96
C LEU A 62 1.98 -10.92 12.48
N GLY A 63 2.46 -12.12 12.16
CA GLY A 63 1.77 -13.39 12.47
C GLY A 63 0.71 -13.81 11.44
N TYR A 64 0.30 -12.93 10.53
CA TYR A 64 -0.71 -13.25 9.50
C TYR A 64 -0.11 -13.35 8.09
N GLY A 65 -0.73 -14.18 7.25
CA GLY A 65 -0.45 -14.25 5.81
C GLY A 65 0.95 -14.73 5.44
N THR A 66 1.61 -15.49 6.31
CA THR A 66 2.98 -16.03 6.12
C THR A 66 3.09 -16.91 4.89
N LEU A 67 2.04 -17.68 4.56
CA LEU A 67 1.98 -18.58 3.41
C LEU A 67 1.71 -17.88 2.06
N ALA A 68 1.38 -16.58 2.09
CA ALA A 68 1.09 -15.85 0.86
C ALA A 68 2.38 -15.53 0.09
N SER A 69 2.39 -15.81 -1.21
CA SER A 69 3.53 -15.45 -2.05
C SER A 69 3.77 -13.93 -2.04
N PRO A 70 5.02 -13.47 -2.17
CA PRO A 70 5.35 -12.05 -2.18
C PRO A 70 4.56 -11.26 -3.24
N LEU A 71 4.37 -11.83 -4.43
CA LEU A 71 3.55 -11.22 -5.50
C LEU A 71 2.09 -11.01 -5.06
N LYS A 72 1.45 -12.04 -4.50
CA LYS A 72 0.05 -11.95 -4.06
C LYS A 72 -0.12 -10.87 -2.99
N ARG A 73 0.83 -10.78 -2.05
CA ARG A 73 0.85 -9.76 -1.01
C ARG A 73 1.03 -8.36 -1.60
N ALA A 74 1.96 -8.18 -2.54
CA ALA A 74 2.17 -6.90 -3.22
C ALA A 74 0.92 -6.43 -3.97
N VAL A 75 0.24 -7.35 -4.66
CA VAL A 75 -1.01 -7.05 -5.38
C VAL A 75 -2.10 -6.61 -4.40
N VAL A 76 -2.32 -7.34 -3.30
CA VAL A 76 -3.34 -6.96 -2.31
C VAL A 76 -3.01 -5.61 -1.67
N ALA A 77 -1.74 -5.35 -1.35
CA ALA A 77 -1.32 -4.07 -0.80
C ALA A 77 -1.61 -2.92 -1.77
N ALA A 78 -1.32 -3.10 -3.07
CA ALA A 78 -1.66 -2.14 -4.10
C ALA A 78 -3.18 -1.96 -4.23
N GLN A 79 -3.98 -3.04 -4.19
CA GLN A 79 -5.44 -2.94 -4.25
C GLN A 79 -6.07 -2.20 -3.06
N LEU A 80 -5.45 -2.30 -1.88
CA LEU A 80 -5.87 -1.60 -0.67
C LEU A 80 -5.48 -0.11 -0.69
N ALA A 81 -4.34 0.22 -1.31
CA ALA A 81 -3.86 1.59 -1.42
C ALA A 81 -4.55 2.38 -2.53
N LEU A 82 -4.95 1.69 -3.60
CA LEU A 82 -5.64 2.27 -4.76
C LEU A 82 -7.14 2.44 -4.50
N ALA A 83 -7.83 3.01 -5.49
CA ALA A 83 -9.27 3.21 -5.46
C ALA A 83 -10.05 1.89 -5.35
N PRO A 84 -11.24 1.90 -4.72
CA PRO A 84 -12.18 0.79 -4.80
C PRO A 84 -12.44 0.42 -6.26
N GLY A 85 -12.14 -0.83 -6.60
CA GLY A 85 -12.28 -1.35 -7.96
C GLY A 85 -10.95 -1.66 -8.64
N ALA A 86 -9.80 -1.29 -8.04
CA ALA A 86 -8.49 -1.64 -8.60
C ALA A 86 -8.30 -3.16 -8.74
N PHE A 87 -7.72 -3.58 -9.86
CA PHE A 87 -7.49 -4.98 -10.21
C PHE A 87 -6.09 -5.17 -10.80
N ALA A 88 -5.49 -6.35 -10.65
CA ALA A 88 -4.24 -6.69 -11.33
C ALA A 88 -4.48 -6.86 -12.85
N CYS A 89 -3.56 -6.39 -13.68
CA CYS A 89 -3.65 -6.50 -15.13
C CYS A 89 -2.27 -6.79 -15.75
N ARG A 90 -2.21 -6.97 -17.07
CA ARG A 90 -0.97 -7.16 -17.85
C ARG A 90 -0.05 -8.23 -17.20
N ASP A 91 1.25 -7.97 -17.11
CA ASP A 91 2.26 -8.87 -16.56
C ASP A 91 1.87 -9.42 -15.18
N THR A 92 1.29 -8.58 -14.32
CA THR A 92 0.89 -9.00 -12.98
C THR A 92 -0.27 -9.98 -13.02
N ALA A 93 -1.28 -9.75 -13.85
CA ALA A 93 -2.35 -10.72 -14.05
C ALA A 93 -1.83 -12.01 -14.70
N ALA A 94 -0.99 -11.92 -15.73
CA ALA A 94 -0.40 -13.08 -16.39
C ALA A 94 0.39 -13.97 -15.41
N ARG A 95 1.16 -13.37 -14.49
CA ARG A 95 1.83 -14.10 -13.40
C ARG A 95 0.85 -14.75 -12.42
N LEU A 96 -0.23 -14.07 -12.07
CA LEU A 96 -1.27 -14.64 -11.19
C LEU A 96 -2.04 -15.79 -11.85
N TRP A 97 -2.11 -15.81 -13.18
CA TRP A 97 -2.55 -16.95 -13.99
C TRP A 97 -1.49 -18.05 -14.15
N GLN A 98 -0.27 -17.82 -13.65
CA GLN A 98 0.89 -18.70 -13.79
C GLN A 98 1.22 -18.98 -15.27
N LEU A 99 1.11 -17.96 -16.12
CA LEU A 99 1.52 -18.05 -17.52
C LEU A 99 3.04 -17.92 -17.64
N GLU A 100 3.61 -18.73 -18.54
CA GLU A 100 5.05 -18.77 -18.81
C GLU A 100 5.45 -17.86 -19.97
N GLY A 101 6.74 -17.51 -20.02
CA GLY A 101 7.33 -16.68 -21.08
C GLY A 101 7.50 -15.21 -20.71
N LEU A 102 7.14 -14.81 -19.48
CA LEU A 102 7.55 -13.54 -18.89
C LEU A 102 8.95 -13.66 -18.29
N PRO A 103 9.73 -12.56 -18.23
CA PRO A 103 10.92 -12.47 -17.39
C PRO A 103 10.60 -12.81 -15.92
N GLU A 104 11.59 -13.04 -15.08
CA GLU A 104 11.35 -13.14 -13.64
C GLU A 104 10.72 -11.84 -13.09
N TRP A 105 9.93 -11.95 -12.03
CA TRP A 105 9.37 -10.78 -11.37
C TRP A 105 10.45 -10.10 -10.53
N ASP A 106 10.60 -8.79 -10.69
CA ASP A 106 11.57 -7.95 -9.96
C ASP A 106 11.34 -7.84 -8.43
N GLY A 107 10.42 -8.62 -7.89
CA GLY A 107 10.07 -8.66 -6.47
C GLY A 107 9.21 -7.49 -5.99
N HIS A 108 8.95 -6.48 -6.83
CA HIS A 108 8.46 -5.18 -6.36
C HIS A 108 7.34 -4.59 -7.22
N THR A 109 7.48 -4.61 -8.54
CA THR A 109 6.62 -3.84 -9.43
C THR A 109 5.34 -4.59 -9.77
N VAL A 110 4.19 -3.96 -9.56
CA VAL A 110 2.89 -4.52 -9.94
C VAL A 110 2.14 -3.61 -10.92
N ASP A 111 1.47 -4.22 -11.89
CA ASP A 111 0.61 -3.60 -12.90
C ASP A 111 -0.84 -3.66 -12.44
N MET A 112 -1.40 -2.50 -12.13
CA MET A 112 -2.73 -2.35 -11.59
C MET A 112 -3.61 -1.58 -12.57
N GLY A 113 -4.76 -2.12 -12.89
CA GLY A 113 -5.79 -1.49 -13.69
C GLY A 113 -6.80 -0.74 -12.82
N LEU A 114 -7.23 0.41 -13.32
CA LEU A 114 -8.41 1.12 -12.87
C LEU A 114 -9.38 1.22 -14.06
N ARG A 115 -10.67 1.01 -13.80
CA ARG A 115 -11.67 1.23 -14.86
C ARG A 115 -11.68 2.71 -15.21
N TRP A 116 -11.53 3.00 -16.50
CA TRP A 116 -11.61 4.37 -17.02
C TRP A 116 -12.97 4.98 -16.70
N ARG A 117 -12.96 6.23 -16.22
CA ARG A 117 -14.14 7.06 -16.01
C ARG A 117 -13.88 8.45 -16.61
N PRO A 118 -14.87 9.07 -17.27
CA PRO A 118 -14.77 10.48 -17.64
C PRO A 118 -14.71 11.36 -16.38
N GLY A 119 -13.85 12.38 -16.39
CA GLY A 119 -13.69 13.35 -15.31
C GLY A 119 -12.31 13.33 -14.63
N PRO A 120 -12.03 14.30 -13.73
CA PRO A 120 -10.77 14.36 -13.01
C PRO A 120 -10.62 13.12 -12.12
N THR A 121 -9.66 12.27 -12.46
CA THR A 121 -9.27 11.14 -11.63
C THR A 121 -8.31 11.63 -10.54
N GLY A 122 -8.83 11.88 -9.34
CA GLY A 122 -8.02 12.10 -8.16
C GLY A 122 -7.31 10.81 -7.76
N PHE A 123 -6.11 10.58 -8.28
CA PHE A 123 -5.27 9.50 -7.80
C PHE A 123 -4.54 9.99 -6.55
N ARG A 124 -4.62 9.24 -5.46
CA ARG A 124 -3.61 9.38 -4.41
C ARG A 124 -2.27 8.98 -5.02
N SER A 125 -1.21 9.69 -4.63
CA SER A 125 0.14 9.27 -4.97
C SER A 125 0.33 7.80 -4.59
N VAL A 126 0.71 7.01 -5.59
CA VAL A 126 0.93 5.57 -5.43
C VAL A 126 2.43 5.35 -5.39
N ALA A 127 2.86 4.36 -4.60
CA ALA A 127 4.27 3.99 -4.53
C ALA A 127 4.86 3.80 -5.95
N PRO A 128 6.13 4.16 -6.18
CA PRO A 128 6.80 4.00 -7.49
C PRO A 128 6.75 2.57 -8.05
N THR A 129 6.56 1.58 -7.17
CA THR A 129 6.45 0.15 -7.51
C THR A 129 5.06 -0.25 -8.02
N VAL A 130 4.15 0.69 -8.27
CA VAL A 130 2.82 0.40 -8.82
C VAL A 130 2.62 1.14 -10.13
N ARG A 131 2.57 0.38 -11.23
CA ARG A 131 2.20 0.89 -12.55
C ARG A 131 0.69 0.88 -12.69
N VAL A 132 0.08 2.06 -12.64
CA VAL A 132 -1.37 2.21 -12.77
C VAL A 132 -1.77 2.44 -14.22
N HIS A 133 -2.73 1.66 -14.71
CA HIS A 133 -3.27 1.71 -16.06
C HIS A 133 -4.74 2.09 -16.02
N SER A 134 -5.13 3.13 -16.76
CA SER A 134 -6.55 3.43 -16.98
C SER A 134 -7.07 2.60 -18.16
N LEU A 135 -7.99 1.67 -17.90
CA LEU A 135 -8.44 0.68 -18.87
C LEU A 135 -9.94 0.79 -19.11
N ARG A 136 -10.33 0.75 -20.38
CA ARG A 136 -11.72 0.46 -20.77
C ARG A 136 -11.93 -1.05 -20.63
N ILE A 137 -12.70 -1.45 -19.64
CA ILE A 137 -12.88 -2.86 -19.27
C ILE A 137 -14.31 -3.09 -18.81
N ALA A 138 -14.93 -4.19 -19.27
CA ALA A 138 -16.24 -4.62 -18.79
C ALA A 138 -16.14 -5.16 -17.35
N GLU A 139 -17.27 -5.39 -16.67
CA GLU A 139 -17.25 -6.06 -15.36
C GLU A 139 -16.81 -7.52 -15.51
N ASP A 140 -17.35 -8.20 -16.52
CA ASP A 140 -17.06 -9.62 -16.80
C ASP A 140 -15.62 -9.89 -17.25
N ASP A 141 -14.90 -8.85 -17.66
CA ASP A 141 -13.46 -8.92 -17.96
C ASP A 141 -12.59 -8.97 -16.69
N VAL A 142 -13.17 -8.72 -15.50
CA VAL A 142 -12.48 -8.76 -14.21
C VAL A 142 -12.99 -9.97 -13.42
N VAL A 143 -12.07 -10.84 -13.04
CA VAL A 143 -12.35 -11.99 -12.18
C VAL A 143 -11.85 -11.75 -10.77
N ARG A 144 -12.48 -12.42 -9.81
CA ARG A 144 -12.06 -12.42 -8.40
C ARG A 144 -11.55 -13.80 -8.01
N ARG A 145 -10.28 -13.87 -7.60
CA ARG A 145 -9.69 -15.03 -6.90
C ARG A 145 -9.30 -14.53 -5.52
N ALA A 146 -10.25 -14.64 -4.58
CA ALA A 146 -10.20 -13.94 -3.31
C ALA A 146 -8.84 -14.11 -2.60
N PRO A 147 -8.27 -13.03 -2.04
CA PRO A 147 -8.76 -11.64 -2.00
C PRO A 147 -8.49 -10.80 -3.27
N ILE A 148 -7.86 -11.37 -4.30
CA ILE A 148 -7.35 -10.62 -5.46
C ILE A 148 -8.44 -10.41 -6.51
N ARG A 149 -8.45 -9.21 -7.10
CA ARG A 149 -9.18 -8.92 -8.35
C ARG A 149 -8.17 -8.79 -9.46
N MET A 150 -8.42 -9.41 -10.61
CA MET A 150 -7.51 -9.38 -11.75
C MET A 150 -8.28 -9.48 -13.07
N THR A 151 -7.65 -9.13 -14.18
CA THR A 151 -8.24 -9.39 -15.50
C THR A 151 -8.45 -10.90 -15.72
N GLY A 152 -9.58 -11.27 -16.32
CA GLY A 152 -9.85 -12.63 -16.79
C GLY A 152 -8.77 -13.09 -17.78
N LEU A 153 -8.64 -14.40 -18.00
CA LEU A 153 -7.57 -14.95 -18.83
C LEU A 153 -7.59 -14.40 -20.26
N SER A 154 -8.74 -14.45 -20.93
CA SER A 154 -8.94 -13.91 -22.28
C SER A 154 -8.56 -12.44 -22.39
N ARG A 155 -8.93 -11.65 -21.37
CA ARG A 155 -8.58 -10.24 -21.29
C ARG A 155 -7.08 -10.03 -21.06
N THR A 156 -6.48 -10.83 -20.18
CA THR A 156 -5.04 -10.79 -19.86
C THR A 156 -4.21 -11.07 -21.11
N LEU A 157 -4.52 -12.14 -21.86
CA LEU A 157 -3.81 -12.47 -23.11
C LEU A 157 -3.97 -11.37 -24.17
N ARG A 158 -5.16 -10.77 -24.29
CA ARG A 158 -5.38 -9.62 -25.18
C ARG A 158 -4.51 -8.43 -24.78
N ASP A 159 -4.52 -8.05 -23.51
CA ASP A 159 -3.70 -6.94 -23.02
C ASP A 159 -2.21 -7.23 -23.27
N MET A 160 -1.75 -8.45 -23.01
CA MET A 160 -0.37 -8.87 -23.26
C MET A 160 0.00 -8.83 -24.74
N SER A 161 -0.87 -9.26 -25.65
CA SER A 161 -0.62 -9.20 -27.11
C SER A 161 -0.41 -7.78 -27.64
N THR A 162 -0.97 -6.77 -26.95
CA THR A 162 -0.81 -5.36 -27.33
C THR A 162 0.47 -4.74 -26.78
N CYS A 163 1.03 -5.33 -25.71
CA CYS A 163 2.01 -4.69 -24.85
C CYS A 163 3.36 -5.41 -24.81
N SER A 164 3.41 -6.65 -25.29
CA SER A 164 4.59 -7.49 -25.35
C SER A 164 4.94 -7.83 -26.80
N GLY A 165 6.18 -8.28 -27.03
CA GLY A 165 6.61 -8.73 -28.36
C GLY A 165 5.87 -10.01 -28.82
N PRO A 166 5.81 -10.27 -30.14
CA PRO A 166 5.10 -11.43 -30.70
C PRO A 166 5.51 -12.78 -30.08
N SER A 167 6.82 -12.97 -29.83
CA SER A 167 7.36 -14.19 -29.21
C SER A 167 6.85 -14.41 -27.78
N THR A 168 6.78 -13.34 -26.97
CA THR A 168 6.27 -13.40 -25.61
C THR A 168 4.77 -13.69 -25.60
N SER A 169 4.01 -13.01 -26.47
CA SER A 169 2.58 -13.27 -26.63
C SER A 169 2.30 -14.73 -27.04
N MET A 170 3.10 -15.29 -27.95
CA MET A 170 2.96 -16.69 -28.38
C MET A 170 3.24 -17.66 -27.23
N ARG A 171 4.30 -17.44 -26.45
CA ARG A 171 4.63 -18.26 -25.27
C ARG A 171 3.52 -18.22 -24.20
N LEU A 172 2.97 -17.04 -23.92
CA LEU A 172 1.87 -16.88 -22.99
C LEU A 172 0.62 -17.65 -23.44
N CYS A 173 0.27 -17.57 -24.72
CA CYS A 173 -0.85 -18.32 -25.29
C CYS A 173 -0.59 -19.84 -25.23
N GLY A 174 0.61 -20.28 -25.62
CA GLY A 174 1.02 -21.69 -25.55
C GLY A 174 0.93 -22.24 -24.13
N SER A 175 1.42 -21.48 -23.14
CA SER A 175 1.32 -21.81 -21.72
C SER A 175 -0.14 -21.91 -21.26
N ALA A 176 -1.01 -20.98 -21.67
CA ALA A 176 -2.43 -21.03 -21.33
C ALA A 176 -3.12 -22.29 -21.88
N VAL A 177 -2.80 -22.69 -23.11
CA VAL A 177 -3.32 -23.92 -23.74
C VAL A 177 -2.75 -25.15 -23.06
N GLY A 178 -1.43 -25.23 -22.85
CA GLY A 178 -0.77 -26.37 -22.21
C GLY A 178 -1.26 -26.63 -20.78
N ARG A 179 -1.74 -25.59 -20.09
CA ARG A 179 -2.32 -25.67 -18.75
C ARG A 179 -3.83 -25.90 -18.74
N GLY A 180 -4.46 -26.09 -19.90
CA GLY A 180 -5.91 -26.28 -20.03
C GLY A 180 -6.74 -25.06 -19.60
N LEU A 181 -6.14 -23.87 -19.53
CA LEU A 181 -6.83 -22.64 -19.17
C LEU A 181 -7.65 -22.08 -20.35
N LEU A 182 -7.31 -22.49 -21.57
CA LEU A 182 -8.06 -22.24 -22.79
C LEU A 182 -8.37 -23.55 -23.51
N VAL A 183 -9.60 -23.66 -24.03
CA VAL A 183 -9.94 -24.72 -24.99
C VAL A 183 -9.29 -24.38 -26.32
N SER A 184 -8.58 -25.34 -26.91
CA SER A 184 -7.94 -25.19 -28.22
C SER A 184 -8.99 -24.81 -29.27
N GLY A 185 -8.81 -23.66 -29.95
CA GLY A 185 -9.77 -23.10 -30.91
C GLY A 185 -10.59 -21.90 -30.41
N ALA A 186 -10.67 -21.67 -29.10
CA ALA A 186 -11.40 -20.51 -28.52
C ALA A 186 -10.76 -19.16 -28.85
N THR A 187 -9.48 -19.14 -29.26
CA THR A 187 -8.73 -17.92 -29.57
C THR A 187 -9.18 -17.24 -30.86
N LYS A 188 -9.79 -17.98 -31.82
CA LYS A 188 -10.32 -17.40 -33.07
C LYS A 188 -11.49 -16.43 -32.84
N ALA A 189 -12.13 -16.49 -31.67
CA ALA A 189 -13.32 -15.71 -31.35
C ALA A 189 -13.08 -14.61 -30.31
N LEU A 190 -11.85 -14.12 -30.11
CA LEU A 190 -11.66 -12.92 -29.29
C LEU A 190 -12.12 -11.70 -30.10
N PRO A 191 -13.31 -11.10 -29.82
CA PRO A 191 -13.80 -9.98 -30.60
C PRO A 191 -12.78 -8.84 -30.53
N ARG A 192 -12.41 -8.30 -31.71
CA ARG A 192 -11.64 -7.06 -31.83
C ARG A 192 -12.50 -5.89 -31.34
N ARG A 193 -12.65 -5.73 -30.02
CA ARG A 193 -13.22 -4.52 -29.44
C ARG A 193 -12.24 -3.37 -29.67
N LYS A 194 -12.76 -2.18 -30.01
CA LYS A 194 -11.98 -0.98 -30.35
C LYS A 194 -10.81 -0.81 -29.37
N ARG A 195 -9.60 -0.62 -29.91
CA ARG A 195 -8.32 -0.57 -29.17
C ARG A 195 -8.47 0.21 -27.86
N ALA A 196 -8.11 -0.42 -26.75
CA ALA A 196 -7.93 0.30 -25.49
C ALA A 196 -6.72 1.22 -25.67
N VAL A 197 -6.97 2.54 -25.69
CA VAL A 197 -5.89 3.52 -25.67
C VAL A 197 -5.25 3.47 -24.29
N CYS A 198 -4.10 2.81 -24.19
CA CYS A 198 -3.27 2.85 -23.00
C CYS A 198 -2.64 4.24 -22.90
N ARG A 199 -3.32 5.20 -22.26
CA ARG A 199 -2.67 6.44 -21.85
C ARG A 199 -1.76 6.10 -20.67
N LYS A 200 -0.45 6.00 -20.94
CA LYS A 200 0.58 6.00 -19.89
C LYS A 200 0.54 7.36 -19.22
N THR A 201 -0.27 7.50 -18.18
CA THR A 201 -0.16 8.67 -17.30
C THR A 201 0.92 8.29 -16.29
N ARG A 202 2.15 8.78 -16.49
CA ARG A 202 3.11 8.78 -15.39
C ARG A 202 2.50 9.71 -14.34
N LEU A 203 2.15 9.17 -13.18
CA LEU A 203 1.86 10.01 -12.03
C LEU A 203 3.12 10.85 -11.78
N PRO A 204 2.99 12.15 -11.45
CA PRO A 204 4.14 12.95 -11.05
C PRO A 204 4.85 12.21 -9.92
N SER A 205 6.16 12.00 -10.08
CA SER A 205 7.01 11.53 -8.99
C SER A 205 6.79 12.45 -7.79
N VAL A 206 6.49 11.87 -6.63
CA VAL A 206 6.55 12.61 -5.37
C VAL A 206 7.97 13.11 -5.23
N GLY A 207 8.17 14.41 -5.46
CA GLY A 207 9.36 15.09 -5.02
C GLY A 207 9.41 15.04 -3.50
N ASP A 208 10.61 14.81 -2.97
CA ASP A 208 10.98 14.69 -1.57
C ASP A 208 10.69 15.97 -0.74
N ASN A 209 9.43 16.37 -0.62
CA ASN A 209 9.01 17.47 0.24
C ASN A 209 8.21 16.96 1.44
N HIS A 210 8.87 16.16 2.27
CA HIS A 210 8.55 16.08 3.70
C HIS A 210 9.86 16.07 4.49
N ALA A 211 10.55 17.21 4.49
CA ALA A 211 11.33 17.61 5.65
C ALA A 211 10.34 17.84 6.81
N PRO A 212 10.58 17.30 8.01
CA PRO A 212 9.81 17.67 9.20
C PRO A 212 10.03 19.16 9.49
N PRO A 213 9.04 19.90 10.02
CA PRO A 213 9.30 21.25 10.51
C PRO A 213 10.33 21.17 11.63
N ASP A 214 11.49 21.78 11.39
CA ASP A 214 12.52 22.00 12.39
C ASP A 214 11.92 22.68 13.62
N ARG A 215 12.25 22.12 14.78
CA ARG A 215 12.02 22.76 16.07
C ARG A 215 12.77 24.09 16.09
N PRO A 216 12.20 25.18 16.64
CA PRO A 216 12.99 26.38 16.89
C PRO A 216 14.05 26.06 17.96
N ASP A 217 15.30 26.17 17.52
CA ASP A 217 16.48 26.01 18.34
C ASP A 217 16.56 27.15 19.36
N ARG A 218 16.57 26.77 20.64
CA ARG A 218 16.99 27.65 21.73
C ARG A 218 18.49 27.48 21.85
N SER A 219 19.27 28.48 21.42
CA SER A 219 20.27 29.16 22.26
C SER A 219 21.33 29.92 21.45
N THR A 220 21.79 31.01 22.08
CA THR A 220 23.14 31.60 22.02
C THR A 220 23.55 32.44 20.81
N GLY A 221 23.54 33.76 21.02
CA GLY A 221 24.47 34.71 20.42
C GLY A 221 24.91 35.73 21.49
N PRO A 222 26.21 35.94 21.74
CA PRO A 222 26.73 36.85 22.76
C PRO A 222 27.05 38.24 22.18
N GLY A 223 26.91 39.30 22.97
CA GLY A 223 27.57 40.57 22.70
C GLY A 223 26.83 41.81 23.19
N GLY A 224 27.47 42.58 24.08
CA GLY A 224 27.17 44.01 24.28
C GLY A 224 27.08 44.47 25.75
N PRO A 225 28.08 45.21 26.27
CA PRO A 225 28.14 45.68 27.65
C PRO A 225 27.61 47.12 27.84
N THR A 226 27.66 47.60 29.10
CA THR A 226 27.36 48.94 29.67
C THR A 226 26.01 48.97 30.42
N GLY A 227 25.88 49.42 31.67
CA GLY A 227 26.78 50.09 32.59
C GLY A 227 26.21 50.05 34.03
N PRO A 228 26.65 50.93 34.94
CA PRO A 228 26.81 50.63 36.37
C PRO A 228 25.75 51.26 37.28
N THR A 229 25.52 50.67 38.46
CA THR A 229 25.21 51.27 39.79
C THR A 229 24.56 50.17 40.64
N GLY A 230 25.12 49.75 41.76
CA GLY A 230 25.16 50.45 43.04
C GLY A 230 24.63 49.50 44.14
N PRO A 231 24.97 49.71 45.43
CA PRO A 231 25.20 48.63 46.39
C PRO A 231 24.07 48.40 47.40
N ASP A 232 23.97 47.18 47.96
CA ASP A 232 23.66 46.93 49.38
C ASP A 232 23.75 45.41 49.68
N ARG A 233 24.72 44.95 50.48
CA ARG A 233 24.66 44.74 51.94
C ARG A 233 23.45 43.91 52.42
N ARG A 234 23.73 42.66 52.81
CA ARG A 234 23.60 42.07 54.18
C ARG A 234 23.66 40.54 54.07
N THR A 235 24.71 39.87 54.55
CA THR A 235 24.88 39.29 55.90
C THR A 235 23.69 38.46 56.43
N GLY A 236 23.98 37.19 56.76
CA GLY A 236 23.13 36.25 57.51
C GLY A 236 23.33 34.82 56.99
N ALA A 237 24.38 34.08 57.35
CA ALA A 237 24.62 33.38 58.63
C ALA A 237 23.75 32.12 58.84
N ASP A 238 24.44 31.00 59.09
CA ASP A 238 24.05 29.81 59.89
C ASP A 238 22.81 28.99 59.46
N ARG A 239 22.76 27.66 59.51
CA ARG A 239 23.57 26.60 60.14
C ARG A 239 23.14 25.23 59.55
N PRO A 240 23.91 24.14 59.75
CA PRO A 240 23.55 22.79 59.32
C PRO A 240 22.80 22.02 60.42
N GLY A 241 21.81 21.20 60.02
CA GLY A 241 21.12 20.24 60.88
C GLY A 241 21.52 18.81 60.54
N ARG A 242 22.28 18.19 61.45
CA ARG A 242 22.47 16.73 61.57
C ARG A 242 21.15 16.06 61.96
N GLY A 243 21.00 14.79 61.59
CA GLY A 243 19.93 13.91 62.06
C GLY A 243 20.18 12.46 61.63
N GLU A 244 21.04 11.80 62.40
CA GLU A 244 21.36 10.37 62.44
C GLU A 244 20.30 9.64 63.28
N ALA A 245 19.84 8.44 62.86
CA ALA A 245 19.41 7.36 63.75
C ALA A 245 19.17 6.07 62.97
N ALA A 246 19.96 5.06 63.30
CA ALA A 246 19.70 3.64 63.07
C ALA A 246 18.75 3.11 64.16
N ASP A 247 17.89 2.15 63.81
CA ASP A 247 17.65 0.92 64.59
C ASP A 247 16.56 0.08 63.92
N SER A 248 16.91 -1.15 63.52
CA SER A 248 16.15 -2.41 63.53
C SER A 248 16.70 -3.40 62.52
#